data_AF-A0A9E0IDE0-F1
#
_entry.id   AF-A0A9E0IDE0-F1
#
_cell.length_a   1.000
_cell.length_b   1.000
_cell.length_c   1.000
_cell.angle_alpha   90.00
_cell.angle_beta   90.00
_cell.angle_gamma   90.00
#
_symmetry.space_group_name_H-M   'P 1'
#
loop_
_entity.id
_entity.type
_entity.pdbx_description
1 polymer ?
#
loop_
_entity_poly.entity_id
_entity_poly.type
_entity_poly.pdbx_seq_one_letter_code
_entity_poly.pdbx_strand_id
1 'polypeptide(L)'
;MTAQAVETVVAQLADAGLNLSLAPAGGLAVAPSSHLTDDLRALIRSSKAMLIDWLTAANEAASQAPNPPEDPSDWKELAAAYHAHHFNCPTCIAAGRGPRYGQRCGVGMALWRVYST
;
A
#
# COMPACT_ATOMS: atom_id res chain seq x y z
N MET A 1 1.14 -1.34 31.25
CA MET A 1 -0.19 -1.99 31.18
C MET A 1 -0.99 -1.39 30.02
N THR A 2 -0.53 -1.52 28.77
CA THR A 2 -1.03 -0.65 27.68
C THR A 2 -1.41 -1.40 26.39
N ALA A 3 -0.62 -2.38 25.94
CA ALA A 3 -0.90 -3.11 24.69
C ALA A 3 -2.13 -4.04 24.80
N GLN A 4 -2.20 -4.87 25.85
CA GLN A 4 -3.34 -5.79 26.05
C GLN A 4 -4.67 -5.05 26.27
N ALA A 5 -4.61 -3.86 26.87
CA ALA A 5 -5.80 -3.03 27.11
C ALA A 5 -6.34 -2.46 25.78
N VAL A 6 -5.47 -1.97 24.88
CA VAL A 6 -5.92 -1.47 23.58
C VAL A 6 -6.45 -2.58 22.69
N GLU A 7 -5.81 -3.75 22.67
CA GLU A 7 -6.30 -4.92 21.91
C GLU A 7 -7.69 -5.37 22.38
N THR A 8 -7.93 -5.37 23.69
CA THR A 8 -9.25 -5.71 24.25
C THR A 8 -10.32 -4.72 23.78
N VAL A 9 -10.02 -3.42 23.77
CA VAL A 9 -10.95 -2.39 23.28
C VAL A 9 -11.19 -2.54 21.77
N VAL A 10 -10.15 -2.79 20.99
CA VAL A 10 -10.27 -3.03 19.54
C VAL A 10 -11.14 -4.25 19.27
N ALA A 11 -10.92 -5.35 19.99
CA ALA A 11 -11.72 -6.57 19.86
C ALA A 11 -13.20 -6.33 20.21
N GLN A 12 -13.47 -5.60 21.30
CA GLN A 12 -14.85 -5.25 21.69
C GLN A 12 -15.55 -4.39 20.64
N LEU A 13 -14.84 -3.43 20.05
CA LEU A 13 -15.38 -2.59 18.98
C LEU A 13 -15.62 -3.40 17.70
N ALA A 14 -14.71 -4.33 17.36
CA ALA A 14 -14.86 -5.21 16.22
C ALA A 14 -16.03 -6.20 16.38
N ASP A 15 -16.23 -6.76 17.58
CA ASP A 15 -17.38 -7.63 17.90
C ASP A 15 -18.71 -6.88 17.80
N ALA A 16 -18.72 -5.59 18.16
CA ALA A 16 -19.85 -4.68 17.91
C ALA A 16 -20.03 -4.32 16.42
N GLY A 17 -19.21 -4.89 15.52
CA GLY A 17 -19.26 -4.65 14.08
C GLY A 17 -18.74 -3.29 13.66
N LEU A 18 -17.87 -2.65 14.46
CA LEU A 18 -17.22 -1.39 14.14
C LEU A 18 -15.81 -1.62 13.60
N ASN A 19 -15.50 -0.97 12.48
CA ASN A 19 -14.17 -0.86 11.93
C ASN A 19 -13.52 0.46 12.38
N LEU A 20 -12.23 0.39 12.70
CA LEU A 20 -11.42 1.51 13.16
C LEU A 20 -10.35 1.82 12.12
N SER A 21 -10.15 3.09 11.81
CA SER A 21 -9.13 3.52 10.85
C SER A 21 -8.60 4.90 11.22
N LEU A 22 -7.39 5.24 10.77
CA LEU A 22 -6.89 6.60 10.86
C LEU A 22 -7.52 7.45 9.76
N ALA A 23 -8.13 8.57 10.17
CA ALA A 23 -8.57 9.60 9.26
C ALA A 23 -7.34 10.32 8.68
N PRO A 24 -7.39 10.81 7.42
CA PRO A 24 -6.30 11.55 6.80
C PRO A 24 -5.83 12.78 7.58
N ALA A 25 -6.70 13.37 8.41
CA ALA A 25 -6.40 14.51 9.28
C ALA A 25 -5.79 14.11 10.64
N GLY A 26 -5.39 12.85 10.85
CA GLY A 26 -4.83 12.34 12.11
C GLY A 26 -5.88 12.04 13.19
N GLY A 27 -7.16 11.92 12.81
CA GLY A 27 -8.25 11.55 13.72
C GLY A 27 -8.56 10.06 13.72
N LEU A 28 -9.36 9.60 14.69
CA LEU A 28 -9.92 8.25 14.68
C LEU A 28 -11.23 8.25 13.87
N ALA A 29 -11.28 7.45 12.80
CA ALA A 29 -12.48 7.16 12.04
C ALA A 29 -13.10 5.84 12.51
N VAL A 30 -14.41 5.82 12.69
CA VAL A 30 -15.18 4.66 13.14
C VAL A 30 -16.37 4.46 12.21
N ALA A 31 -16.54 3.26 11.65
CA ALA A 31 -17.63 2.95 10.74
C ALA A 31 -18.13 1.51 10.93
N PRO A 32 -19.43 1.21 10.71
CA PRO A 32 -20.50 2.14 10.38
C PRO A 32 -21.03 2.87 11.62
N SER A 33 -21.48 4.12 11.45
CA SER A 33 -22.06 4.92 12.55
C SER A 33 -23.39 4.37 13.06
N SER A 34 -24.07 3.51 12.28
CA SER A 34 -25.33 2.87 12.65
C SER A 34 -25.21 1.92 13.84
N HIS A 35 -24.02 1.38 14.11
CA HIS A 35 -23.76 0.50 15.25
C HIS A 35 -23.20 1.25 16.47
N LEU A 36 -23.07 2.57 16.38
CA LEU A 36 -22.44 3.38 17.42
C LEU A 36 -23.43 3.75 18.53
N THR A 37 -23.44 2.96 19.61
CA THR A 37 -24.20 3.26 20.83
C THR A 37 -23.48 4.29 21.70
N ASP A 38 -24.17 4.85 22.69
CA ASP A 38 -23.59 5.85 23.60
C ASP A 38 -22.48 5.28 24.49
N ASP A 39 -22.61 4.02 24.91
CA ASP A 39 -21.56 3.33 25.67
C ASP A 39 -20.31 3.09 24.83
N LEU A 40 -20.48 2.66 23.57
CA LEU A 40 -19.37 2.52 22.63
C LEU A 40 -18.70 3.87 22.33
N ARG A 41 -19.50 4.94 22.23
CA ARG A 41 -18.98 6.31 22.08
C ARG A 41 -18.18 6.76 23.30
N ALA A 42 -18.65 6.46 24.51
CA ALA A 42 -17.92 6.75 25.75
C ALA A 42 -16.59 6.00 25.81
N LEU A 43 -16.62 4.70 25.49
CA LEU A 43 -15.44 3.82 25.44
C LEU A 43 -14.40 4.31 24.40
N ILE A 44 -14.85 4.66 23.19
CA ILE A 44 -13.98 5.23 22.16
C ILE A 44 -13.40 6.55 22.64
N ARG A 45 -14.19 7.41 23.30
CA ARG A 45 -13.72 8.72 23.77
C ARG A 45 -12.70 8.59 24.89
N SER A 46 -12.86 7.65 25.83
CA SER A 46 -11.88 7.40 26.90
C SER A 46 -10.59 6.78 26.39
N SER A 47 -10.66 5.97 25.34
CA SER A 47 -9.51 5.23 24.79
C SER A 47 -8.92 5.84 23.51
N LYS A 48 -9.40 7.01 23.08
CA LYS A 48 -9.12 7.62 21.77
C LYS A 48 -7.62 7.75 21.48
N ALA A 49 -6.85 8.29 22.42
CA ALA A 49 -5.41 8.51 22.22
C ALA A 49 -4.67 7.18 21.99
N MET A 50 -4.96 6.18 22.84
CA MET A 50 -4.35 4.85 22.70
C MET A 50 -4.71 4.16 21.38
N LEU A 51 -5.95 4.32 20.89
CA LEU A 51 -6.38 3.77 19.60
C LEU A 51 -5.65 4.43 18.43
N ILE A 52 -5.43 5.75 18.48
CA ILE A 52 -4.68 6.47 17.44
C ILE A 52 -3.21 6.05 17.46
N ASP A 53 -2.59 5.98 18.63
CA ASP A 53 -1.19 5.56 18.76
C ASP A 53 -0.99 4.12 18.26
N TRP A 54 -1.90 3.21 18.61
CA TRP A 54 -1.87 1.83 18.16
C TRP A 54 -2.06 1.71 16.64
N LEU A 55 -3.03 2.41 16.05
CA LEU A 55 -3.23 2.42 14.59
C LEU A 55 -2.03 3.04 13.87
N THR A 56 -1.42 4.08 14.45
CA THR A 56 -0.24 4.74 13.88
C THR A 56 0.93 3.78 13.90
N ALA A 57 1.22 3.16 15.05
CA ALA A 57 2.27 2.15 15.16
C ALA A 57 2.04 0.96 14.22
N ALA A 58 0.79 0.51 14.04
CA ALA A 58 0.44 -0.54 13.09
C ALA A 58 0.68 -0.12 11.62
N ASN A 59 0.34 1.11 11.26
CA ASN A 59 0.59 1.65 9.92
C ASN A 59 2.10 1.85 9.63
N GLU A 60 2.84 2.37 10.62
CA GLU A 60 4.29 2.51 10.53
C GLU A 60 4.96 1.14 10.44
N ALA A 61 4.52 0.14 11.22
CA ALA A 61 5.02 -1.23 11.13
C ALA A 61 4.71 -1.88 9.77
N ALA A 62 3.51 -1.63 9.21
CA ALA A 62 3.16 -2.07 7.87
C ALA A 62 4.01 -1.37 6.79
N SER A 63 4.37 -0.11 6.99
CA SER A 63 5.23 0.67 6.09
C SER A 63 6.72 0.28 6.21
N GLN A 64 7.14 -0.15 7.41
CA GLN A 64 8.50 -0.58 7.74
C GLN A 64 8.71 -2.08 7.50
N ALA A 65 7.65 -2.82 7.15
CA ALA A 65 7.78 -4.20 6.73
C ALA A 65 8.81 -4.26 5.59
N PRO A 66 9.87 -5.09 5.70
CA PRO A 66 10.91 -5.12 4.69
C PRO A 66 10.25 -5.47 3.36
N ASN A 67 10.45 -4.61 2.35
CA ASN A 67 10.16 -4.99 0.97
C ASN A 67 10.86 -6.34 0.71
N PRO A 68 10.20 -7.30 0.05
CA PRO A 68 10.83 -8.57 -0.28
C PRO A 68 12.16 -8.28 -1.01
N PRO A 69 13.21 -9.09 -0.79
CA PRO A 69 14.47 -8.92 -1.49
C PRO A 69 14.27 -9.30 -2.96
N GLU A 70 13.83 -8.35 -3.77
CA GLU A 70 14.03 -8.40 -5.21
C GLU A 70 15.50 -8.12 -5.43
N ASP A 71 16.26 -9.06 -5.99
CA ASP A 71 17.67 -8.84 -6.34
C ASP A 71 17.79 -7.49 -7.07
N PRO A 72 18.34 -6.45 -6.42
CA PRO A 72 18.22 -5.09 -6.95
C PRO A 72 19.06 -4.89 -8.20
N SER A 73 19.94 -5.83 -8.52
CA SER A 73 20.90 -5.75 -9.61
C SER A 73 20.30 -6.31 -10.88
N ASP A 74 19.63 -7.47 -10.79
CA ASP A 74 19.05 -8.16 -11.94
C ASP A 74 17.98 -7.31 -12.65
N TRP A 75 17.03 -6.73 -11.90
CA TRP A 75 16.00 -5.90 -12.53
C TRP A 75 16.56 -4.61 -13.12
N LYS A 76 17.61 -4.03 -12.50
CA LYS A 76 18.26 -2.81 -13.00
C LYS A 76 19.03 -3.08 -14.29
N GLU A 77 19.72 -4.20 -14.37
CA GLU A 77 20.43 -4.62 -15.58
C GLU A 77 19.45 -4.89 -16.72
N LEU A 78 18.33 -5.57 -16.45
CA LEU A 78 17.25 -5.79 -17.42
C LEU A 78 16.60 -4.49 -17.88
N ALA A 79 16.32 -3.57 -16.95
CA ALA A 79 15.79 -2.24 -17.25
C ALA A 79 16.78 -1.42 -18.10
N ALA A 80 18.07 -1.46 -17.78
CA ALA A 80 19.12 -0.76 -18.52
C ALA A 80 19.24 -1.30 -19.95
N ALA A 81 19.24 -2.63 -20.13
CA ALA A 81 19.27 -3.26 -21.44
C ALA A 81 18.04 -2.89 -22.29
N TYR A 82 16.85 -2.94 -21.69
CA TYR A 82 15.61 -2.52 -22.36
C TYR A 82 15.64 -1.04 -22.75
N HIS A 83 16.00 -0.14 -21.83
CA HIS A 83 16.03 1.30 -22.09
C HIS A 83 17.08 1.69 -23.13
N ALA A 84 18.27 1.09 -23.08
CA ALA A 84 19.31 1.30 -24.09
C ALA A 84 18.83 0.95 -25.50
N HIS A 85 18.05 -0.12 -25.65
CA HIS A 85 17.45 -0.47 -26.93
C HIS A 85 16.26 0.45 -27.28
N HIS A 86 15.37 0.70 -26.33
CA HIS A 86 14.13 1.46 -26.54
C HIS A 86 14.39 2.86 -27.10
N PHE A 87 15.37 3.58 -26.53
CA PHE A 87 15.68 4.95 -26.96
C PHE A 87 16.42 5.03 -28.29
N ASN A 88 17.12 3.96 -28.69
CA ASN A 88 17.88 3.91 -29.95
C ASN A 88 17.12 3.25 -31.10
N CYS A 89 15.97 2.62 -30.86
CA CYS A 89 15.17 1.96 -31.87
C CYS A 89 13.92 2.80 -32.24
N PRO A 90 13.82 3.32 -33.48
CA PRO A 90 12.67 4.13 -33.93
C PRO A 90 11.31 3.45 -33.75
N THR A 91 11.28 2.12 -33.88
CA THR A 91 10.07 1.31 -33.68
C THR A 91 9.68 1.25 -32.19
N CYS A 92 10.64 1.02 -31.30
CA CYS A 92 10.38 0.87 -29.87
C CYS A 92 10.04 2.21 -29.20
N ILE A 93 10.75 3.29 -29.55
CA ILE A 93 10.46 4.63 -29.01
C ILE A 93 9.05 5.13 -29.41
N ALA A 94 8.59 4.76 -30.61
CA ALA A 94 7.23 5.05 -31.06
C ALA A 94 6.20 4.20 -30.29
N ALA A 95 6.45 2.89 -30.15
CA ALA A 95 5.59 1.98 -29.40
C ALA A 95 5.43 2.39 -27.91
N GLY A 96 6.45 3.01 -27.31
CA GLY A 96 6.40 3.52 -25.93
C GLY A 96 5.38 4.65 -25.68
N ARG A 97 4.82 5.27 -26.73
CA ARG A 97 3.83 6.35 -26.62
C ARG A 97 2.39 5.86 -26.36
N GLY A 98 2.17 4.55 -26.40
CA GLY A 98 0.88 3.92 -26.12
C GLY A 98 0.39 2.99 -27.24
N PRO A 99 -0.71 2.25 -27.01
CA PRO A 99 -1.15 1.14 -27.87
C PRO A 99 -1.53 1.54 -29.29
N ARG A 100 -1.67 2.84 -29.58
CA ARG A 100 -1.99 3.38 -30.91
C ARG A 100 -0.76 3.75 -31.74
N TYR A 101 0.45 3.73 -31.17
CA TYR A 101 1.64 4.33 -31.77
C TYR A 101 2.65 3.32 -32.35
N GLY A 102 2.37 2.01 -32.25
CA GLY A 102 3.13 0.96 -32.94
C GLY A 102 3.38 -0.28 -32.08
N GLN A 103 3.90 -1.32 -32.72
CA GLN A 103 4.39 -2.52 -32.03
C GLN A 103 5.88 -2.38 -31.74
N ARG A 104 6.38 -3.02 -30.68
CA ARG A 104 7.83 -3.09 -30.43
C ARG A 104 8.47 -4.02 -31.46
N CYS A 105 9.73 -3.78 -31.82
CA CYS A 105 10.46 -4.70 -32.69
C CYS A 105 10.73 -6.04 -31.96
N GLY A 106 11.16 -7.09 -32.68
CA GLY A 106 11.39 -8.41 -32.08
C GLY A 106 12.35 -8.39 -30.89
N VAL A 107 13.45 -7.62 -30.98
CA VAL A 107 14.43 -7.45 -29.90
C VAL A 107 13.83 -6.68 -28.72
N GLY A 108 13.13 -5.57 -29.00
CA GLY A 108 12.47 -4.77 -27.97
C GLY A 108 11.34 -5.52 -27.26
N MET A 109 10.62 -6.41 -27.95
CA MET A 109 9.63 -7.31 -27.34
C MET A 109 10.29 -8.33 -26.41
N ALA A 110 11.41 -8.91 -26.80
CA ALA A 110 12.14 -9.87 -25.96
C ALA A 110 12.66 -9.19 -24.68
N LEU A 111 13.31 -8.04 -24.81
CA LEU A 111 13.80 -7.25 -23.66
C LEU A 111 12.65 -6.78 -22.75
N TRP A 112 11.54 -6.31 -23.34
CA TRP A 112 10.36 -5.91 -22.59
C TRP A 112 9.79 -7.07 -21.76
N ARG A 113 9.67 -8.27 -22.34
CA ARG A 113 9.12 -9.45 -21.63
C ARG A 113 9.93 -9.86 -20.42
N VAL A 114 11.26 -9.73 -20.48
CA VAL A 114 12.15 -10.12 -19.38
C VAL A 114 12.18 -9.04 -18.29
N TYR A 115 12.11 -7.76 -18.68
CA TYR A 115 12.04 -6.64 -17.74
C TYR A 115 10.65 -6.46 -17.08
N SER A 116 9.56 -6.76 -17.79
CA SER A 116 8.18 -6.52 -17.35
C SER A 116 7.53 -7.72 -16.63
N THR A 117 8.33 -8.70 -16.23
CA THR A 117 7.92 -9.86 -15.40
C THR A 117 8.16 -9.56 -13.94
#